data_AF-A0A0R2INU2-F1
#
_entry.id   AF-A0A0R2INU2-F1
#
_cell.length_a   1.000
_cell.length_b   1.000
_cell.length_c   1.000
_cell.angle_alpha   90.00
_cell.angle_beta   90.00
_cell.angle_gamma   90.00
#
_symmetry.space_group_name_H-M   'P 1'
#
loop_
_entity.id
_entity.type
_entity.pdbx_description
1 polymer ?
#
loop_
_entity_poly.entity_id
_entity_poly.type
_entity_poly.pdbx_seq_one_letter_code
_entity_poly.pdbx_strand_id
1 'polypeptide(L)'
;MDFAWDRLITLHNFMNLIDILVVWFVIYELIMLLRGTKAVQLFRGIIVIILIKAVSVLLGLSTVSWIMDQVINWGVIAMVIIFQPEIRRGLEHLGRGSIFTKNKSQNEAEMKMIGALDKAIQYMSKRRIGALITIQMDTGLEDYIETGIALDADITGELLINIFIPNTPLHDGAVIIKDNKVAVAAAYLPLSQSTMIPKELGTRHRAAVGISEVTDAVTVVVSEETGEVSITKDNELLRNMTQEDYLRYFRDQFLSEEEPENHNILQDFLEGLVTFFKGGPKK
;
A
#
# COMPACT_ATOMS: atom_id res chain seq x y z
N MET A 1 32.70 35.48 -20.00
CA MET A 1 32.54 34.03 -20.23
C MET A 1 31.18 33.87 -20.87
N ASP A 2 31.13 33.81 -22.20
CA ASP A 2 29.86 33.61 -22.90
C ASP A 2 29.38 32.19 -22.63
N PHE A 3 28.31 32.06 -21.85
CA PHE A 3 27.57 30.81 -21.70
C PHE A 3 26.93 30.51 -23.05
N ALA A 4 27.50 29.57 -23.80
CA ALA A 4 26.98 29.11 -25.08
C ALA A 4 25.70 28.29 -24.87
N TRP A 5 24.56 28.97 -24.80
CA TRP A 5 23.22 28.38 -24.67
C TRP A 5 22.87 27.43 -25.81
N ASP A 6 23.51 27.61 -26.96
CA ASP A 6 23.46 26.80 -28.18
C ASP A 6 24.01 25.38 -28.01
N ARG A 7 24.80 25.08 -26.96
CA ARG A 7 25.24 23.70 -26.65
C ARG A 7 24.32 22.97 -25.67
N LEU A 8 23.42 23.66 -24.97
CA LEU A 8 22.48 23.02 -24.04
C LEU A 8 21.44 22.18 -24.77
N ILE A 9 21.05 22.58 -25.98
CA ILE A 9 20.03 21.91 -26.81
C ILE A 9 20.69 20.99 -27.85
N THR A 10 21.67 20.19 -27.41
CA THR A 10 22.19 19.08 -28.23
C THR A 10 21.34 17.85 -27.92
N LEU A 11 20.94 17.06 -28.94
CA LEU A 11 20.17 15.81 -28.75
C LEU A 11 20.77 14.90 -27.65
N HIS A 12 22.10 14.89 -27.50
CA HIS A 12 22.79 14.15 -26.46
C HIS A 12 22.45 14.63 -25.03
N ASN A 13 22.34 15.93 -24.79
CA ASN A 13 22.00 16.48 -23.46
C ASN A 13 20.53 16.24 -23.13
N PHE A 14 19.64 16.23 -24.14
CA PHE A 14 18.25 15.84 -23.97
C PHE A 14 18.13 14.36 -23.56
N MET A 15 18.92 13.48 -24.17
CA MET A 15 18.97 12.06 -23.76
C MET A 15 19.53 11.89 -22.34
N ASN A 16 20.56 12.65 -21.95
CA ASN A 16 21.08 12.63 -20.58
C ASN A 16 20.04 13.14 -19.56
N LEU A 17 19.24 14.15 -19.91
CA LEU A 17 18.17 14.64 -19.06
C LEU A 17 17.08 13.58 -18.89
N ILE A 18 16.68 12.90 -19.96
CA ILE A 18 15.75 11.76 -19.89
C ILE A 18 16.33 10.65 -19.01
N ASP A 19 17.60 10.30 -19.18
CA ASP A 19 18.26 9.27 -18.38
C ASP A 19 18.25 9.63 -16.88
N ILE A 20 18.61 10.87 -16.53
CA ILE A 20 18.54 11.36 -15.15
C ILE A 20 17.11 11.32 -14.61
N LEU A 21 16.10 11.69 -15.41
CA LEU A 21 14.69 11.65 -15.00
C LEU A 21 14.21 10.20 -14.78
N VAL A 22 14.62 9.27 -15.63
CA VAL A 22 14.29 7.84 -15.48
C VAL A 22 14.96 7.29 -14.23
N VAL A 23 16.25 7.54 -14.03
CA VAL A 23 16.98 7.12 -12.82
C VAL A 23 16.37 7.74 -11.58
N TRP A 24 16.04 9.02 -11.61
CA TRP A 24 15.38 9.72 -10.51
C TRP A 24 14.02 9.10 -10.17
N PHE A 25 13.19 8.82 -11.17
CA PHE A 25 11.90 8.17 -10.99
C PHE A 25 12.06 6.76 -10.38
N VAL A 26 12.99 5.96 -10.90
CA VAL A 26 13.25 4.60 -10.38
C VAL A 26 13.76 4.64 -8.94
N ILE A 27 14.67 5.56 -8.61
CA ILE A 27 15.17 5.75 -7.24
C ILE A 27 14.03 6.20 -6.31
N TYR A 28 13.19 7.13 -6.77
CA TYR A 28 12.05 7.62 -6.01
C TYR A 28 11.07 6.49 -5.68
N GLU A 29 10.70 5.68 -6.68
CA GLU A 29 9.87 4.49 -6.51
C GLU A 29 10.50 3.48 -5.54
N LEU A 30 11.80 3.20 -5.68
CA LEU A 30 12.53 2.32 -4.74
C LEU A 30 12.49 2.84 -3.30
N ILE A 31 12.64 4.15 -3.09
CA ILE A 31 12.56 4.76 -1.76
C ILE A 31 11.14 4.66 -1.20
N MET A 32 10.12 4.91 -2.03
CA MET A 32 8.72 4.82 -1.63
C MET A 32 8.36 3.39 -1.23
N LEU A 33 8.79 2.39 -2.01
CA LEU A 33 8.55 0.96 -1.74
C LEU A 33 9.17 0.50 -0.41
N LEU A 34 10.30 1.09 -0.02
CA LEU A 34 10.95 0.76 1.25
C LEU A 34 10.36 1.54 2.43
N ARG A 35 9.66 2.66 2.22
CA ARG A 35 9.20 3.55 3.28
C ARG A 35 8.17 2.85 4.18
N GLY A 36 8.34 2.96 5.49
CA GLY A 36 7.44 2.33 6.48
C GLY A 36 7.74 0.86 6.75
N THR A 37 8.63 0.22 5.99
CA THR A 37 8.99 -1.20 6.21
C THR A 37 10.11 -1.36 7.25
N LYS A 38 10.22 -2.57 7.82
CA LYS A 38 11.35 -2.99 8.66
C LYS A 38 12.71 -2.85 7.94
N ALA A 39 12.72 -2.82 6.60
CA ALA A 39 13.93 -2.65 5.79
C ALA A 39 14.64 -1.32 6.07
N VAL A 40 13.91 -0.23 6.35
CA VAL A 40 14.52 1.08 6.67
C VAL A 40 15.35 1.00 7.95
N GLN A 41 14.86 0.27 8.96
CA GLN A 41 15.58 0.09 10.22
C GLN A 41 16.85 -0.75 10.01
N LEU A 42 16.77 -1.81 9.20
CA LEU A 42 17.94 -2.62 8.82
C LEU A 42 18.98 -1.77 8.07
N PHE A 43 18.55 -0.93 7.14
CA PHE A 43 19.44 -0.02 6.40
C PHE A 43 20.17 0.96 7.34
N ARG A 44 19.46 1.54 8.32
CA ARG A 44 20.07 2.38 9.36
C ARG A 44 21.13 1.60 10.16
N GLY A 45 20.87 0.34 10.48
CA GLY A 45 21.84 -0.54 11.15
C GLY A 45 23.10 -0.78 10.33
N ILE A 46 22.96 -1.04 9.02
CA ILE A 46 24.09 -1.22 8.10
C ILE A 46 24.95 0.05 8.04
N ILE A 47 24.32 1.23 7.96
CA ILE A 47 25.03 2.53 7.95
C ILE A 47 25.86 2.69 9.23
N VAL A 48 25.32 2.32 10.39
CA VAL A 48 26.06 2.39 11.67
C VAL A 48 27.29 1.47 11.65
N ILE A 49 27.17 0.25 11.14
CA ILE A 49 28.30 -0.69 11.02
C ILE A 49 29.40 -0.11 10.11
N ILE A 50 29.01 0.47 8.96
CA ILE A 50 29.95 1.10 8.03
C ILE A 50 30.64 2.31 8.68
N LEU A 51 29.91 3.13 9.43
CA LEU A 51 30.49 4.27 10.15
C LEU A 51 31.51 3.81 11.21
N ILE A 52 31.18 2.79 11.99
CA ILE A 52 32.11 2.22 12.99
C ILE A 52 33.37 1.71 12.30
N LYS A 53 33.25 1.02 11.16
CA LYS A 53 34.38 0.57 10.35
C LYS A 53 35.22 1.75 9.86
N ALA A 54 34.61 2.78 9.30
CA ALA A 54 35.30 3.97 8.78
C ALA A 54 36.07 4.69 9.90
N VAL A 55 35.45 4.89 11.06
CA VAL A 55 36.09 5.48 12.25
C VAL A 55 37.24 4.60 12.74
N SER A 56 37.07 3.28 12.76
CA SER A 56 38.11 2.35 13.18
C SER A 56 39.34 2.40 12.27
N VAL A 57 39.14 2.54 10.96
CA VAL A 57 40.24 2.72 10.01
C VAL A 57 40.92 4.08 10.21
N LEU A 58 40.14 5.15 10.40
CA LEU A 58 40.65 6.51 10.57
C LEU A 58 41.47 6.67 11.86
N LEU A 59 41.05 6.02 12.96
CA LEU A 59 41.74 6.02 14.25
C LEU A 59 42.85 4.94 14.36
N GLY A 60 43.03 4.09 13.34
CA GLY A 60 44.03 3.02 13.36
C GLY A 60 43.71 1.85 14.29
N LEU A 61 42.44 1.65 14.65
CA LEU A 61 41.96 0.56 15.51
C LEU A 61 41.93 -0.77 14.73
N SER A 62 43.09 -1.43 14.62
CA SER A 62 43.27 -2.66 13.84
C SER A 62 42.36 -3.81 14.27
N THR A 63 42.22 -4.06 15.57
CA THR A 63 41.35 -5.15 16.09
C THR A 63 39.88 -4.89 15.78
N VAL A 64 39.39 -3.67 16.01
CA VAL A 64 37.99 -3.31 15.74
C VAL A 64 37.71 -3.37 14.24
N SER A 65 38.64 -2.87 13.43
CA SER A 65 38.60 -2.96 11.97
C SER A 65 38.47 -4.43 11.51
N TRP A 66 39.28 -5.34 12.06
CA TRP A 66 39.23 -6.76 11.75
C TRP A 66 37.91 -7.41 12.18
N ILE A 67 37.38 -7.09 13.37
CA ILE A 67 36.07 -7.59 13.82
C ILE A 67 34.97 -7.10 12.85
N MET A 68 34.99 -5.83 12.46
CA MET A 68 34.02 -5.27 11.53
C MET A 68 34.11 -5.92 10.14
N ASP A 69 35.31 -6.33 9.68
CA ASP A 69 35.44 -7.11 8.44
C ASP A 69 34.72 -8.46 8.53
N GLN A 70 34.81 -9.14 9.68
CA GLN A 70 34.06 -10.38 9.89
C GLN A 70 32.55 -10.12 9.91
N VAL A 71 32.11 -9.08 10.63
CA VAL A 71 30.69 -8.70 10.68
C VAL A 71 30.15 -8.37 9.29
N ILE A 72 30.89 -7.64 8.46
CA ILE A 72 30.47 -7.30 7.10
C ILE A 72 30.44 -8.55 6.21
N ASN A 73 31.50 -9.37 6.23
CA ASN A 73 31.57 -10.59 5.41
C ASN A 73 30.44 -11.58 5.71
N TRP A 74 30.21 -11.90 6.98
CA TRP A 74 29.11 -12.78 7.39
C TRP A 74 27.74 -12.06 7.32
N GLY A 75 27.75 -10.74 7.51
CA GLY A 75 26.57 -9.89 7.47
C GLY A 75 25.91 -9.84 6.11
N VAL A 76 26.66 -9.91 5.01
CA VAL A 76 26.08 -9.99 3.65
C VAL A 76 25.24 -11.26 3.49
N ILE A 77 25.74 -12.41 3.95
CA ILE A 77 25.00 -13.68 3.88
C ILE A 77 23.74 -13.60 4.76
N ALA A 78 23.88 -13.12 5.99
CA ALA A 78 22.75 -12.92 6.90
C ALA A 78 21.72 -11.95 6.32
N MET A 79 22.17 -10.87 5.67
CA MET A 79 21.33 -9.88 5.01
C MET A 79 20.50 -10.54 3.91
N VAL A 80 21.10 -11.32 3.00
CA VAL A 80 20.36 -12.01 1.94
C VAL A 80 19.28 -12.94 2.51
N ILE A 81 19.59 -13.68 3.58
CA ILE A 81 18.63 -14.59 4.23
C ILE A 81 17.49 -13.80 4.89
N ILE A 82 17.81 -12.72 5.61
CA ILE A 82 16.83 -11.87 6.29
C ILE A 82 15.93 -11.14 5.28
N PHE A 83 16.50 -10.68 4.16
CA PHE A 83 15.78 -9.97 3.09
C PHE A 83 15.09 -10.90 2.08
N GLN A 84 15.24 -12.21 2.23
CA GLN A 84 14.64 -13.19 1.34
C GLN A 84 13.10 -13.03 1.23
N PRO A 85 12.35 -12.80 2.33
CA PRO A 85 10.91 -12.57 2.27
C PRO A 85 10.55 -11.31 1.47
N GLU A 86 11.28 -10.22 1.63
CA GLU A 86 11.04 -8.95 0.91
C GLU A 86 11.31 -9.09 -0.59
N ILE A 87 12.41 -9.74 -0.98
CA ILE A 87 12.72 -10.01 -2.39
C ILE A 87 11.60 -10.87 -3.01
N ARG A 88 11.14 -11.90 -2.30
CA ARG A 88 10.01 -12.72 -2.74
C ARG A 88 8.75 -11.86 -2.92
N ARG A 89 8.38 -11.06 -1.92
CA ARG A 89 7.19 -10.19 -1.96
C ARG A 89 7.26 -9.20 -3.13
N GLY A 90 8.41 -8.56 -3.34
CA GLY A 90 8.62 -7.63 -4.45
C GLY A 90 8.48 -8.30 -5.82
N LEU A 91 9.06 -9.50 -5.99
CA LEU A 91 8.92 -10.28 -7.23
C LEU A 91 7.51 -10.80 -7.45
N GLU A 92 6.80 -11.18 -6.39
CA GLU A 92 5.39 -11.55 -6.46
C GLU A 92 4.52 -10.37 -6.90
N HIS A 93 4.79 -9.17 -6.39
CA HIS A 93 4.08 -7.95 -6.77
C HIS A 93 4.35 -7.57 -8.24
N LEU A 94 5.61 -7.67 -8.68
CA LEU A 94 5.99 -7.48 -10.09
C LEU A 94 5.39 -8.56 -11.01
N GLY A 95 5.31 -9.81 -10.54
CA GLY A 95 4.83 -10.97 -11.30
C GLY A 95 3.31 -11.07 -11.39
N ARG A 96 2.56 -10.44 -10.48
CA ARG A 96 1.08 -10.46 -10.47
C ARG A 96 0.42 -9.44 -11.40
N GLY A 97 1.18 -8.69 -12.19
CA GLY A 97 0.65 -8.00 -13.37
C GLY A 97 -0.49 -7.03 -13.09
N SER A 98 -0.26 -6.01 -12.26
CA SER A 98 -1.17 -4.86 -12.13
C SER A 98 -0.54 -3.52 -12.57
N ILE A 99 0.56 -3.56 -13.31
CA ILE A 99 1.27 -2.34 -13.73
C ILE A 99 0.70 -1.75 -15.04
N PHE A 100 -0.13 -2.49 -15.79
CA PHE A 100 -0.49 -2.10 -17.17
C PHE A 100 -1.99 -2.07 -17.54
N THR A 101 -2.92 -1.99 -16.59
CA THR A 101 -4.34 -1.77 -16.96
C THR A 101 -5.13 -0.98 -15.93
N LYS A 102 -4.54 0.12 -15.44
CA LYS A 102 -5.31 1.20 -14.83
C LYS A 102 -6.00 1.98 -15.95
N ASN A 103 -7.26 1.65 -16.22
CA ASN A 103 -8.31 2.62 -16.53
C ASN A 103 -9.62 1.89 -16.87
N LYS A 104 -10.70 2.29 -16.19
CA LYS A 104 -12.11 1.88 -16.31
C LYS A 104 -12.56 0.59 -15.61
N SER A 105 -11.83 -0.52 -15.67
CA SER A 105 -12.27 -1.77 -15.00
C SER A 105 -12.11 -1.74 -13.48
N GLN A 106 -11.18 -0.94 -12.95
CA GLN A 106 -10.87 -0.88 -11.52
C GLN A 106 -11.94 -0.12 -10.74
N ASN A 107 -12.38 1.04 -11.23
CA ASN A 107 -13.48 1.80 -10.61
C ASN A 107 -14.78 0.97 -10.53
N GLU A 108 -15.06 0.09 -11.50
CA GLU A 108 -16.23 -0.80 -11.45
C GLU A 108 -16.09 -1.85 -10.33
N ALA A 109 -14.90 -2.42 -10.16
CA ALA A 109 -14.60 -3.37 -9.11
C ALA A 109 -14.71 -2.73 -7.71
N GLU A 110 -14.14 -1.52 -7.56
CA GLU A 110 -14.22 -0.73 -6.34
C GLU A 110 -15.66 -0.29 -6.02
N MET A 111 -16.45 0.12 -7.02
CA MET A 111 -17.88 0.41 -6.83
C MET A 111 -18.65 -0.83 -6.35
N LYS A 112 -18.35 -2.02 -6.89
CA LYS A 112 -18.95 -3.28 -6.42
C LYS A 112 -18.54 -3.57 -4.98
N MET A 113 -17.27 -3.39 -4.62
CA MET A 113 -16.78 -3.53 -3.24
C MET A 113 -17.50 -2.57 -2.30
N ILE A 114 -17.60 -1.29 -2.64
CA ILE A 114 -18.30 -0.27 -1.83
C ILE A 114 -19.76 -0.68 -1.62
N GLY A 115 -20.45 -1.14 -2.67
CA GLY A 115 -21.83 -1.63 -2.56
C GLY A 115 -21.97 -2.87 -1.66
N ALA A 116 -21.02 -3.79 -1.73
CA ALA A 116 -20.98 -4.98 -0.86
C ALA A 116 -20.71 -4.60 0.61
N LEU A 117 -19.77 -3.69 0.85
CA LEU A 117 -19.47 -3.14 2.17
C LEU A 117 -20.67 -2.42 2.75
N ASP A 118 -21.31 -1.52 2.01
CA ASP A 118 -22.51 -0.79 2.45
C ASP A 118 -23.62 -1.73 2.91
N LYS A 119 -23.94 -2.73 2.09
CA LYS A 119 -24.95 -3.74 2.41
C LYS A 119 -24.62 -4.49 3.70
N ALA A 120 -23.36 -4.91 3.87
CA ALA A 120 -22.91 -5.63 5.05
C ALA A 120 -22.91 -4.76 6.31
N ILE A 121 -22.33 -3.56 6.23
CA ILE A 121 -22.23 -2.58 7.33
C ILE A 121 -23.64 -2.22 7.81
N GLN A 122 -24.56 -1.88 6.90
CA GLN A 122 -25.95 -1.56 7.26
C GLN A 122 -26.66 -2.72 7.94
N TYR A 123 -26.47 -3.94 7.46
CA TYR A 123 -27.08 -5.12 8.05
C TYR A 123 -26.57 -5.37 9.47
N MET A 124 -25.25 -5.30 9.66
CA MET A 124 -24.57 -5.58 10.92
C MET A 124 -24.81 -4.47 11.95
N SER A 125 -24.74 -3.20 11.54
CA SER A 125 -25.02 -2.04 12.39
C SER A 125 -26.43 -2.11 13.00
N LYS A 126 -27.46 -2.34 12.16
CA LYS A 126 -28.86 -2.45 12.62
C LYS A 126 -29.10 -3.59 13.61
N ARG A 127 -28.27 -4.64 13.55
CA ARG A 127 -28.36 -5.82 14.42
C ARG A 127 -27.32 -5.85 15.54
N ARG A 128 -26.48 -4.82 15.62
CA ARG A 128 -25.35 -4.75 16.56
C ARG A 128 -24.45 -5.99 16.49
N ILE A 129 -24.17 -6.43 15.26
CA ILE A 129 -23.20 -7.48 15.00
C ILE A 129 -21.84 -6.82 14.88
N GLY A 130 -20.90 -7.23 15.73
CA GLY A 130 -19.53 -6.72 15.73
C GLY A 130 -18.79 -7.11 14.46
N ALA A 131 -18.19 -6.13 13.78
CA ALA A 131 -17.43 -6.36 12.56
C ALA A 131 -16.11 -5.60 12.56
N LEU A 132 -15.09 -6.16 11.91
CA LEU A 132 -13.77 -5.59 11.76
C LEU A 132 -13.24 -5.93 10.36
N ILE A 133 -13.29 -4.97 9.44
CA ILE A 133 -12.96 -5.17 8.03
C ILE A 133 -11.80 -4.24 7.68
N THR A 134 -10.64 -4.78 7.33
CA THR A 134 -9.45 -4.04 6.94
C THR A 134 -9.23 -4.18 5.44
N ILE A 135 -9.15 -3.05 4.73
CA ILE A 135 -8.87 -2.99 3.29
C ILE A 135 -7.41 -2.58 3.10
N GLN A 136 -6.66 -3.42 2.38
CA GLN A 136 -5.27 -3.14 2.02
C GLN A 136 -5.20 -1.96 1.05
N MET A 137 -4.29 -1.03 1.35
CA MET A 137 -3.93 0.10 0.49
C MET A 137 -2.53 -0.13 -0.09
N ASP A 138 -1.58 0.80 0.09
CA ASP A 138 -0.23 0.67 -0.45
C ASP A 138 0.64 -0.27 0.40
N THR A 139 0.47 -0.26 1.73
CA THR A 139 1.22 -1.14 2.64
C THR A 139 0.65 -2.56 2.59
N GLY A 140 1.52 -3.53 2.26
CA GLY A 140 1.18 -4.95 2.29
C GLY A 140 0.76 -5.44 3.69
N LEU A 141 -0.29 -6.27 3.75
CA LEU A 141 -0.84 -6.84 4.98
C LEU A 141 -0.49 -8.33 5.18
N GLU A 142 0.55 -8.83 4.51
CA GLU A 142 0.89 -10.26 4.47
C GLU A 142 1.10 -10.87 5.87
N ASP A 143 1.80 -10.16 6.74
CA ASP A 143 2.08 -10.60 8.12
C ASP A 143 0.78 -10.86 8.92
N TYR A 144 -0.32 -10.18 8.58
CA TYR A 144 -1.63 -10.32 9.23
C TYR A 144 -2.51 -11.33 8.49
N ILE A 145 -2.43 -11.37 7.17
CA ILE A 145 -3.10 -12.36 6.31
C ILE A 145 -2.70 -13.78 6.73
N GLU A 146 -1.42 -14.04 6.97
CA GLU A 146 -0.92 -15.37 7.38
C GLU A 146 -1.49 -15.87 8.71
N THR A 147 -2.06 -14.98 9.54
CA THR A 147 -2.65 -15.36 10.83
C THR A 147 -4.10 -15.83 10.72
N GLY A 148 -4.78 -15.52 9.62
CA GLY A 148 -6.20 -15.79 9.42
C GLY A 148 -6.48 -17.09 8.66
N ILE A 149 -7.76 -17.36 8.43
CA ILE A 149 -8.25 -18.44 7.59
C ILE A 149 -8.38 -17.91 6.16
N ALA A 150 -7.57 -18.44 5.25
CA ALA A 150 -7.59 -18.06 3.83
C ALA A 150 -8.94 -18.39 3.18
N LEU A 151 -9.49 -17.43 2.44
CA LEU A 151 -10.76 -17.55 1.73
C LEU A 151 -10.61 -17.37 0.22
N ASP A 152 -9.81 -16.39 -0.22
CA ASP A 152 -9.63 -16.00 -1.63
C ASP A 152 -10.98 -15.82 -2.38
N ALA A 153 -11.96 -15.24 -1.70
CA ALA A 153 -13.34 -15.18 -2.14
C ALA A 153 -13.72 -13.82 -2.72
N ASP A 154 -14.69 -13.81 -3.63
CA ASP A 154 -15.23 -12.56 -4.17
C ASP A 154 -16.01 -11.78 -3.09
N ILE A 155 -15.88 -10.45 -3.12
CA ILE A 155 -16.51 -9.59 -2.11
C ILE A 155 -18.00 -9.49 -2.38
N THR A 156 -18.81 -10.04 -1.47
CA THR A 156 -20.28 -9.89 -1.48
C THR A 156 -20.76 -9.51 -0.09
N GLY A 157 -21.84 -8.72 -0.02
CA GLY A 157 -22.40 -8.32 1.27
C GLY A 157 -22.85 -9.54 2.09
N GLU A 158 -23.42 -10.55 1.43
CA GLU A 158 -23.83 -11.83 2.02
C GLU A 158 -22.67 -12.58 2.66
N LEU A 159 -21.52 -12.66 1.99
CA LEU A 159 -20.33 -13.31 2.54
C LEU A 159 -19.82 -12.58 3.78
N LEU A 160 -19.69 -11.25 3.70
CA LEU A 160 -19.24 -10.44 4.84
C LEU A 160 -20.18 -10.57 6.03
N ILE A 161 -21.49 -10.53 5.82
CA ILE A 161 -22.49 -10.74 6.89
C ILE A 161 -22.29 -12.13 7.52
N ASN A 162 -22.14 -13.18 6.72
CA ASN A 162 -21.97 -14.55 7.21
C ASN A 162 -20.67 -14.74 8.01
N ILE A 163 -19.58 -14.09 7.61
CA ILE A 163 -18.30 -14.15 8.33
C ILE A 163 -18.47 -13.63 9.77
N PHE A 164 -19.16 -12.51 9.97
CA PHE A 164 -19.30 -11.88 11.27
C PHE A 164 -20.48 -12.39 12.11
N ILE A 165 -21.18 -13.46 11.70
CA ILE A 165 -22.23 -14.04 12.54
C ILE A 165 -21.63 -14.51 13.87
N PRO A 166 -22.18 -14.07 15.02
CA PRO A 166 -21.66 -14.44 16.32
C PRO A 166 -21.59 -15.96 16.54
N ASN A 167 -20.60 -16.42 17.30
CA ASN A 167 -20.39 -17.83 17.64
C ASN A 167 -20.04 -18.75 16.45
N THR A 168 -19.48 -18.19 15.38
CA THR A 168 -18.95 -18.97 14.24
C THR A 168 -17.41 -19.01 14.25
N PRO A 169 -16.74 -19.95 13.57
CA PRO A 169 -15.27 -19.93 13.56
C PRO A 169 -14.64 -18.68 12.91
N LEU A 170 -15.36 -17.99 12.01
CA LEU A 170 -14.80 -16.88 11.22
C LEU A 170 -15.00 -15.48 11.84
N HIS A 171 -15.91 -15.32 12.80
CA HIS A 171 -16.28 -14.00 13.33
C HIS A 171 -15.29 -13.39 14.32
N ASP A 172 -14.35 -14.20 14.83
CA ASP A 172 -13.39 -13.77 15.84
C ASP A 172 -12.10 -13.30 15.16
N GLY A 173 -12.00 -12.00 14.92
CA GLY A 173 -10.87 -11.36 14.27
C GLY A 173 -11.28 -10.45 13.12
N ALA A 174 -10.30 -10.06 12.32
CA ALA A 174 -10.50 -9.18 11.17
C ALA A 174 -10.72 -9.96 9.87
N VAL A 175 -11.53 -9.38 9.00
CA VAL A 175 -11.51 -9.70 7.57
C VAL A 175 -10.51 -8.80 6.89
N ILE A 176 -9.62 -9.35 6.08
CA ILE A 176 -8.67 -8.57 5.27
C ILE A 176 -9.07 -8.68 3.81
N ILE A 177 -9.31 -7.52 3.19
CA ILE A 177 -9.58 -7.38 1.77
C ILE A 177 -8.30 -6.95 1.07
N LYS A 178 -7.91 -7.69 0.03
CA LYS A 178 -6.73 -7.43 -0.81
C LYS A 178 -7.09 -7.71 -2.26
N ASP A 179 -6.66 -6.85 -3.17
CA ASP A 179 -6.85 -7.02 -4.62
C ASP A 179 -8.32 -7.28 -5.01
N ASN A 180 -9.26 -6.54 -4.38
CA ASN A 180 -10.70 -6.69 -4.56
C ASN A 180 -11.27 -8.11 -4.24
N LYS A 181 -10.60 -8.84 -3.36
CA LYS A 181 -11.04 -10.13 -2.81
C LYS A 181 -10.94 -10.16 -1.29
N VAL A 182 -11.79 -10.97 -0.68
CA VAL A 182 -11.64 -11.35 0.73
C VAL A 182 -10.48 -12.34 0.81
N ALA A 183 -9.31 -11.85 1.20
CA ALA A 183 -8.11 -12.67 1.30
C ALA A 183 -8.25 -13.67 2.45
N VAL A 184 -8.61 -13.18 3.64
CA VAL A 184 -8.74 -13.98 4.86
C VAL A 184 -9.86 -13.46 5.76
N ALA A 185 -10.34 -14.34 6.64
CA ALA A 185 -11.16 -14.00 7.81
C ALA A 185 -10.47 -14.46 9.10
N ALA A 186 -10.96 -14.02 10.26
CA ALA A 186 -10.38 -14.34 11.57
C ALA A 186 -8.89 -13.98 11.70
N ALA A 187 -8.42 -12.93 11.02
CA ALA A 187 -7.04 -12.45 11.15
C ALA A 187 -6.82 -11.73 12.48
N TYR A 188 -5.63 -11.91 13.06
CA TYR A 188 -5.19 -11.20 14.25
C TYR A 188 -4.51 -9.89 13.86
N LEU A 189 -5.08 -8.78 14.33
CA LEU A 189 -4.50 -7.45 14.20
C LEU A 189 -3.84 -7.00 15.51
N PRO A 190 -2.79 -6.15 15.44
CA PRO A 190 -2.17 -5.58 16.63
C PRO A 190 -3.15 -4.68 17.37
N LEU A 191 -3.13 -4.71 18.70
CA LEU A 191 -3.95 -3.82 19.52
C LEU A 191 -3.16 -2.56 19.89
N SER A 192 -3.72 -1.39 19.60
CA SER A 192 -3.16 -0.13 20.07
C SER A 192 -3.15 -0.05 21.60
N GLN A 193 -2.05 0.48 22.14
CA GLN A 193 -1.88 0.79 23.56
C GLN A 193 -2.10 2.29 23.86
N SER A 194 -2.56 3.06 22.86
CA SER A 194 -2.74 4.50 23.00
C SER A 194 -3.77 4.84 24.08
N THR A 195 -3.38 5.72 25.00
CA THR A 195 -4.28 6.26 26.04
C THR A 195 -5.32 7.23 25.49
N MET A 196 -5.19 7.63 24.23
CA MET A 196 -6.14 8.51 23.53
C MET A 196 -7.42 7.78 23.13
N ILE A 197 -7.40 6.44 23.11
CA ILE A 197 -8.57 5.62 22.80
C ILE A 197 -9.50 5.62 24.03
N PRO A 198 -10.76 6.08 23.89
CA PRO A 198 -11.73 6.04 24.99
C PRO A 198 -11.88 4.64 25.58
N LYS A 199 -11.92 4.54 26.92
CA LYS A 199 -11.98 3.26 27.64
C LYS A 199 -13.25 2.44 27.36
N GLU A 200 -14.30 3.12 26.89
CA GLU A 200 -15.56 2.50 26.42
C GLU A 200 -15.38 1.68 25.15
N LEU A 201 -14.30 1.89 24.38
CA LEU A 201 -14.11 1.19 23.12
C LEU A 201 -13.59 -0.24 23.35
N GLY A 202 -14.22 -1.19 22.67
CA GLY A 202 -13.87 -2.61 22.72
C GLY A 202 -12.55 -2.97 22.02
N THR A 203 -12.23 -4.25 22.02
CA THR A 203 -11.01 -4.80 21.42
C THR A 203 -10.94 -4.60 19.90
N ARG A 204 -12.06 -4.67 19.18
CA ARG A 204 -12.10 -4.40 17.72
C ARG A 204 -11.68 -2.98 17.36
N HIS A 205 -12.06 -1.98 18.16
CA HIS A 205 -11.61 -0.61 17.95
C HIS A 205 -10.11 -0.46 18.21
N ARG A 206 -9.61 -1.09 19.29
CA ARG A 206 -8.16 -1.11 19.56
C ARG A 206 -7.36 -1.81 18.45
N ALA A 207 -7.91 -2.87 17.88
CA ALA A 207 -7.33 -3.58 16.74
C ALA A 207 -7.30 -2.68 15.49
N ALA A 208 -8.39 -1.98 15.20
CA ALA A 208 -8.49 -1.05 14.07
C ALA A 208 -7.51 0.12 14.18
N VAL A 209 -7.32 0.68 15.37
CA VAL A 209 -6.31 1.72 15.61
C VAL A 209 -4.90 1.13 15.55
N GLY A 210 -4.69 -0.05 16.13
CA GLY A 210 -3.36 -0.67 16.14
C GLY A 210 -2.86 -1.00 14.73
N ILE A 211 -3.74 -1.44 13.81
CA ILE A 211 -3.35 -1.66 12.42
C ILE A 211 -3.10 -0.34 11.67
N SER A 212 -3.85 0.73 11.98
CA SER A 212 -3.65 2.05 11.35
C SER A 212 -2.44 2.82 11.89
N GLU A 213 -1.85 2.40 13.02
CA GLU A 213 -0.57 2.92 13.53
C GLU A 213 0.64 2.44 12.71
N VAL A 214 0.52 1.27 12.07
CA VAL A 214 1.63 0.58 11.39
C VAL A 214 1.42 0.41 9.88
N THR A 215 0.24 0.75 9.37
CA THR A 215 -0.13 0.67 7.95
C THR A 215 -1.05 1.81 7.55
N ASP A 216 -1.15 2.09 6.25
CA ASP A 216 -2.11 3.02 5.63
C ASP A 216 -3.47 2.37 5.34
N ALA A 217 -3.71 1.15 5.84
CA ALA A 217 -4.92 0.39 5.59
C ALA A 217 -6.17 1.09 6.17
N VAL A 218 -7.26 1.07 5.39
CA VAL A 218 -8.56 1.56 5.85
C VAL A 218 -9.25 0.44 6.61
N THR A 219 -9.58 0.65 7.88
CA THR A 219 -10.29 -0.35 8.69
C THR A 219 -11.65 0.15 9.13
N VAL A 220 -12.69 -0.62 8.85
CA VAL A 220 -14.07 -0.37 9.25
C VAL A 220 -14.39 -1.21 10.48
N VAL A 221 -14.98 -0.58 11.48
CA VAL A 221 -15.46 -1.23 12.70
C VAL A 221 -16.96 -1.01 12.83
N VAL A 222 -17.71 -2.08 13.11
CA VAL A 222 -19.09 -2.00 13.58
C VAL A 222 -19.11 -2.42 15.05
N SER A 223 -19.60 -1.54 15.92
CA SER A 223 -19.69 -1.81 17.35
C SER A 223 -20.76 -2.87 17.67
N GLU A 224 -20.38 -3.91 18.41
CA GLU A 224 -21.33 -4.93 18.89
C GLU A 224 -22.21 -4.41 20.04
N GLU A 225 -21.81 -3.34 20.71
CA GLU A 225 -22.57 -2.77 21.84
C GLU A 225 -23.60 -1.76 21.35
N THR A 226 -23.18 -0.86 20.44
CA THR A 226 -23.98 0.30 20.01
C THR A 226 -24.50 0.16 18.59
N GLY A 227 -23.86 -0.65 17.73
CA GLY A 227 -24.10 -0.67 16.29
C GLY A 227 -23.46 0.50 15.53
N GLU A 228 -22.75 1.40 16.22
CA GLU A 228 -22.06 2.53 15.59
C GLU A 228 -20.98 2.05 14.61
N VAL A 229 -20.85 2.78 13.51
CA VAL A 229 -19.82 2.56 12.49
C VAL A 229 -18.66 3.52 12.73
N SER A 230 -17.46 2.98 12.74
CA SER A 230 -16.21 3.70 12.86
C SER A 230 -15.26 3.32 11.74
N ILE A 231 -14.40 4.26 11.34
CA ILE A 231 -13.32 4.02 10.39
C ILE A 231 -12.01 4.46 11.00
N THR A 232 -10.95 3.69 10.77
CA THR A 232 -9.57 4.09 11.08
C THR A 232 -8.71 4.11 9.83
N LYS A 233 -7.87 5.14 9.73
CA LYS A 233 -6.81 5.29 8.73
C LYS A 233 -5.76 6.25 9.29
N ASP A 234 -4.48 6.03 9.00
CA ASP A 234 -3.39 6.95 9.34
C ASP A 234 -3.40 7.39 10.82
N ASN A 235 -3.61 6.44 11.73
CA ASN A 235 -3.73 6.66 13.18
C ASN A 235 -4.89 7.59 13.63
N GLU A 236 -5.85 7.89 12.75
CA GLU A 236 -7.08 8.60 13.09
C GLU A 236 -8.25 7.62 13.26
N LEU A 237 -9.14 7.90 14.22
CA LEU A 237 -10.38 7.16 14.46
C LEU A 237 -11.58 8.08 14.21
N LEU A 238 -12.24 7.88 13.07
CA LEU A 238 -13.48 8.53 12.70
C LEU A 238 -14.65 7.77 13.34
N ARG A 239 -15.37 8.42 14.25
CA ARG A 239 -16.46 7.81 15.02
C ARG A 239 -17.83 8.24 14.53
N ASN A 240 -18.81 7.38 14.80
CA ASN A 240 -20.24 7.66 14.59
C ASN A 240 -20.53 8.09 13.15
N MET A 241 -19.96 7.37 12.19
CA MET A 241 -20.13 7.67 10.78
C MET A 241 -21.51 7.26 10.31
N THR A 242 -22.27 8.20 9.74
CA THR A 242 -23.53 7.88 9.09
C THR A 242 -23.30 7.11 7.79
N GLN A 243 -24.36 6.53 7.23
CA GLN A 243 -24.30 5.87 5.92
C GLN A 243 -23.71 6.79 4.84
N GLU A 244 -24.16 8.04 4.82
CA GLU A 244 -23.70 9.03 3.86
C GLU A 244 -22.23 9.39 4.08
N ASP A 245 -21.80 9.52 5.34
CA ASP A 245 -20.43 9.91 5.68
C ASP A 245 -19.41 8.83 5.29
N TYR A 246 -19.66 7.56 5.64
CA TYR A 246 -18.71 6.51 5.25
C TYR A 246 -18.74 6.20 3.76
N LEU A 247 -19.89 6.36 3.08
CA LEU A 247 -19.96 6.18 1.63
C LEU A 247 -19.18 7.26 0.90
N ARG A 248 -19.27 8.51 1.36
CA ARG A 248 -18.45 9.61 0.85
C ARG A 248 -16.98 9.30 1.09
N TYR A 249 -16.62 8.92 2.32
CA TYR A 249 -15.25 8.54 2.65
C TYR A 249 -14.71 7.42 1.75
N PHE A 250 -15.48 6.35 1.52
CA PHE A 250 -15.06 5.25 0.63
C PHE A 250 -14.88 5.69 -0.81
N ARG A 251 -15.75 6.57 -1.33
CA ARG A 251 -15.57 7.11 -2.69
C ARG A 251 -14.30 7.93 -2.79
N ASP A 252 -14.04 8.79 -1.81
CA ASP A 252 -12.86 9.66 -1.80
C ASP A 252 -11.57 8.85 -1.63
N GLN A 253 -11.61 7.73 -0.91
CA GLN A 253 -10.41 6.89 -0.66
C GLN A 253 -10.15 5.84 -1.73
N PHE A 254 -11.19 5.25 -2.32
CA PHE A 254 -11.03 4.13 -3.24
C PHE A 254 -11.17 4.52 -4.70
N LEU A 255 -12.06 5.46 -5.03
CA LEU A 255 -12.24 5.86 -6.43
C LEU A 255 -11.24 6.94 -6.80
N SER A 256 -10.42 6.69 -7.81
CA SER A 256 -9.65 7.74 -8.48
C SER A 256 -10.61 8.77 -9.09
N GLU A 257 -10.35 10.07 -8.89
CA GLU A 257 -11.03 11.14 -9.63
C GLU A 257 -10.97 10.82 -11.13
N GLU A 258 -12.12 10.78 -11.79
CA GLU A 258 -12.16 10.71 -13.24
C GLU A 258 -11.51 12.00 -13.76
N GLU A 259 -10.23 11.95 -14.13
CA GLU A 259 -9.68 12.96 -15.03
C GLU A 259 -10.61 12.97 -16.25
N PRO A 260 -11.16 14.15 -16.62
CA PRO A 260 -12.06 14.24 -17.76
C PRO A 260 -11.32 13.69 -18.97
N GLU A 261 -11.98 12.74 -19.66
CA GLU A 261 -11.59 12.12 -20.93
C GLU A 261 -10.40 12.83 -21.57
N ASN A 262 -9.19 12.33 -21.30
CA ASN A 262 -7.98 12.83 -21.93
C ASN A 262 -8.15 12.54 -23.42
N HIS A 263 -8.60 13.56 -24.16
CA HIS A 263 -8.76 13.54 -25.60
C HIS A 263 -7.51 12.90 -26.17
N ASN A 264 -7.67 11.90 -27.02
CA ASN A 264 -6.60 11.01 -27.47
C ASN A 264 -5.49 11.77 -28.21
N ILE A 265 -4.60 12.47 -27.49
CA ILE A 265 -3.53 13.30 -28.04
C ILE A 265 -2.57 12.44 -28.87
N LEU A 266 -2.37 11.18 -28.46
CA LEU A 266 -1.59 10.20 -29.21
C LEU A 266 -2.27 9.75 -30.50
N GLN A 267 -3.59 9.65 -30.51
CA GLN A 267 -4.35 9.20 -31.67
C GLN A 267 -4.50 10.35 -32.68
N ASP A 268 -4.73 11.59 -32.19
CA ASP A 268 -4.67 12.81 -32.99
C ASP A 268 -3.24 13.10 -33.52
N PHE A 269 -2.21 12.82 -32.72
CA PHE A 269 -0.82 12.93 -33.16
C PHE A 269 -0.48 11.85 -34.19
N LEU A 270 -0.93 10.61 -34.02
CA LEU A 270 -0.75 9.52 -34.98
C LEU A 270 -1.53 9.78 -36.28
N GLU A 271 -2.76 10.29 -36.20
CA GLU A 271 -3.53 10.70 -37.38
C GLU A 271 -2.88 11.91 -38.08
N GLY A 272 -2.36 12.87 -37.32
CA GLY A 272 -1.55 13.99 -37.81
C GLY A 272 -0.27 13.53 -38.50
N LEU A 273 0.38 12.49 -37.99
CA LEU A 273 1.59 11.90 -38.58
C LEU A 273 1.24 11.12 -39.86
N VAL A 274 0.17 10.32 -39.83
CA VAL A 274 -0.30 9.54 -40.99
C VAL A 274 -0.77 10.46 -42.13
N THR A 275 -1.40 11.59 -41.82
CA THR A 275 -1.77 12.60 -42.81
C THR A 275 -0.55 13.37 -43.34
N PHE A 276 0.43 13.68 -42.49
CA PHE A 276 1.70 14.29 -42.89
C PHE A 276 2.52 13.39 -43.85
N PHE A 277 2.55 12.08 -43.63
CA PHE A 277 3.25 11.12 -44.51
C PHE A 277 2.46 10.74 -45.78
N LYS A 278 1.13 10.92 -45.83
CA LYS A 278 0.30 10.69 -47.03
C LYS A 278 0.24 11.89 -47.98
N GLY A 279 0.68 13.07 -47.55
CA GLY A 279 0.70 14.30 -48.36
C GLY A 279 1.97 14.48 -49.20
N GLY A 280 2.28 13.54 -50.10
CA GLY A 280 3.30 13.74 -51.14
C GLY A 280 2.74 14.50 -52.36
N PRO A 281 3.54 15.35 -53.04
CA PRO A 281 3.02 16.34 -53.99
C PRO A 281 2.42 15.69 -55.24
N LYS A 282 1.21 16.09 -55.61
CA LYS A 282 0.71 15.89 -56.97
C LYS A 282 1.45 16.85 -57.91
N LYS A 283 1.96 16.28 -59.01
CA LYS A 283 2.60 16.95 -60.13
C LYS A 283 1.84 18.17 -60.63
#